data_AF-A0A950M7Z9-F1
#
_entry.id   AF-A0A950M7Z9-F1
#
_cell.length_a   1.000
_cell.length_b   1.000
_cell.length_c   1.000
_cell.angle_alpha   90.00
_cell.angle_beta   90.00
_cell.angle_gamma   90.00
#
_symmetry.space_group_name_H-M   'P 1'
#
loop_
_entity.id
_entity.type
_entity.pdbx_description
1 polymer ?
#
loop_
_entity_poly.entity_id
_entity_poly.type
_entity_poly.pdbx_seq_one_letter_code
_entity_poly.pdbx_strand_id
1 'polypeptide(L)'
;MNQTNKKSTALRKALLAMVALFFGALAHSPATAAVFEGQMVLTTEPARTFDEAVAKAVHEVKDGQPVYLHLRVPRPLSNYVYNWRDVHNSLQIEVGSEGNLREHYSGTPIELTDEEMKGSELHIPLAPAVPRGKSYQSVWTEVVGGGRPGTWHNEIRVLTYPDVNRLDVPFYLGVATLTADVGAGIDKYRSMQTAFLNQRVAGDPNTNQIPAKVGRADAGLAATIQKQAASALGAKLDAVYFTDDGWYDHKNAIGQVEYRRTFAAALYRQNDRCF
;
A
#
# COMPACT_ATOMS: atom_id res chain seq x y z
N MET A 1 65.27 -19.50 -11.29
CA MET A 1 64.37 -18.44 -11.81
C MET A 1 62.94 -18.98 -11.93
N ASN A 2 62.12 -18.63 -10.94
CA ASN A 2 60.66 -18.37 -10.97
C ASN A 2 59.67 -19.41 -11.54
N GLN A 3 59.58 -20.59 -10.95
CA GLN A 3 58.33 -21.40 -10.98
C GLN A 3 57.28 -20.94 -9.94
N THR A 4 57.71 -20.26 -8.86
CA THR A 4 56.83 -19.75 -7.80
C THR A 4 56.00 -18.53 -8.23
N ASN A 5 56.49 -17.69 -9.15
CA ASN A 5 55.73 -16.54 -9.66
C ASN A 5 54.64 -16.93 -10.67
N LYS A 6 54.75 -18.06 -11.38
CA LYS A 6 53.71 -18.52 -12.32
C LYS A 6 52.46 -19.04 -11.59
N LYS A 7 52.63 -19.76 -10.48
CA LYS A 7 51.49 -20.25 -9.67
C LYS A 7 50.73 -19.12 -8.97
N SER A 8 51.43 -18.10 -8.47
CA SER A 8 50.83 -16.89 -7.88
C SER A 8 49.97 -16.11 -8.88
N THR A 9 50.44 -15.99 -10.12
CA THR A 9 49.72 -15.28 -11.19
C THR A 9 48.51 -16.07 -11.69
N ALA A 10 48.61 -17.40 -11.75
CA ALA A 10 47.49 -18.29 -12.10
C ALA A 10 46.42 -18.31 -11.01
N LEU A 11 46.81 -18.34 -9.72
CA LEU A 11 45.86 -18.26 -8.60
C LEU A 11 45.17 -16.89 -8.54
N ARG A 12 45.89 -15.79 -8.81
CA ARG A 12 45.29 -14.45 -8.88
C ARG A 12 44.36 -14.27 -10.07
N LYS A 13 44.66 -14.86 -11.24
CA LYS A 13 43.73 -14.90 -12.38
C LYS A 13 42.51 -15.78 -12.11
N ALA A 14 42.68 -16.91 -11.44
CA ALA A 14 41.57 -17.78 -11.03
C ALA A 14 40.70 -17.11 -9.95
N LEU A 15 41.30 -16.35 -9.01
CA LEU A 15 40.58 -15.61 -7.98
C LEU A 15 39.88 -14.37 -8.57
N LEU A 16 40.49 -13.66 -9.54
CA LEU A 16 39.80 -12.59 -10.29
C LEU A 16 38.68 -13.15 -11.18
N ALA A 17 38.85 -14.33 -11.77
CA ALA A 17 37.80 -15.01 -12.53
C ALA A 17 36.67 -15.52 -11.62
N MET A 18 36.98 -16.00 -10.41
CA MET A 18 35.97 -16.37 -9.40
C MET A 18 35.26 -15.16 -8.81
N VAL A 19 35.95 -14.04 -8.59
CA VAL A 19 35.32 -12.78 -8.16
C VAL A 19 34.50 -12.17 -9.30
N ALA A 20 34.92 -12.30 -10.56
CA ALA A 20 34.11 -11.94 -11.72
C ALA A 20 32.94 -12.90 -11.97
N LEU A 21 33.01 -14.17 -11.53
CA LEU A 21 31.88 -15.10 -11.53
C LEU A 21 30.93 -14.88 -10.34
N PHE A 22 31.42 -14.33 -9.22
CA PHE A 22 30.57 -13.96 -8.06
C PHE A 22 29.99 -12.54 -8.15
N PHE A 23 30.61 -11.61 -8.88
CA PHE A 23 30.08 -10.25 -9.13
C PHE A 23 29.55 -10.04 -10.56
N GLY A 24 29.78 -10.98 -11.48
CA GLY A 24 29.27 -10.95 -12.86
C GLY A 24 27.99 -11.77 -13.09
N ALA A 25 27.46 -12.41 -12.05
CA ALA A 25 26.16 -13.11 -12.08
C ALA A 25 25.03 -12.34 -11.36
N LEU A 26 25.21 -11.03 -11.12
CA LEU A 26 24.13 -10.11 -10.76
C LEU A 26 23.71 -9.19 -11.94
N ALA A 27 24.28 -9.43 -13.12
CA ALA A 27 23.82 -8.79 -14.35
C ALA A 27 22.54 -9.48 -14.83
N HIS A 28 21.41 -8.83 -14.56
CA HIS A 28 20.13 -9.03 -15.24
C HIS A 28 19.69 -10.49 -15.36
N SER A 29 19.17 -11.05 -14.27
CA SER A 29 17.97 -11.86 -14.47
C SER A 29 16.97 -10.93 -15.18
N PRO A 30 16.52 -11.24 -16.41
CA PRO A 30 15.38 -10.53 -16.95
C PRO A 30 14.27 -10.65 -15.90
N ALA A 31 13.42 -9.64 -15.78
CA ALA A 31 12.13 -9.81 -15.12
C ALA A 31 11.43 -10.99 -15.82
N THR A 32 11.69 -12.21 -15.35
CA THR A 32 11.21 -13.45 -15.92
C THR A 32 9.73 -13.47 -15.63
N ALA A 33 8.95 -13.05 -16.63
CA ALA A 33 7.51 -13.13 -16.76
C ALA A 33 6.79 -13.20 -15.42
N ALA A 34 6.51 -12.04 -14.81
CA ALA A 34 5.48 -12.01 -13.78
C ALA A 34 4.23 -12.64 -14.38
N VAL A 35 3.82 -13.79 -13.85
CA VAL A 35 2.59 -14.44 -14.26
C VAL A 35 1.48 -13.68 -13.57
N PHE A 36 0.76 -12.87 -14.35
CA PHE A 36 -0.45 -12.21 -13.89
C PHE A 36 -1.61 -13.21 -13.99
N GLU A 37 -2.24 -13.51 -12.87
CA GLU A 37 -3.36 -14.46 -12.89
C GLU A 37 -4.66 -13.83 -13.43
N GLY A 38 -4.81 -12.51 -13.30
CA GLY A 38 -5.97 -11.74 -13.73
C GLY A 38 -5.67 -10.73 -14.84
N GLN A 39 -6.73 -10.04 -15.24
CA GLN A 39 -6.73 -8.94 -16.21
C GLN A 39 -7.08 -7.65 -15.49
N MET A 40 -6.43 -6.55 -15.87
CA MET A 40 -6.67 -5.26 -15.25
C MET A 40 -6.74 -4.16 -16.31
N VAL A 41 -7.70 -3.25 -16.15
CA VAL A 41 -7.86 -2.06 -16.97
C VAL A 41 -8.14 -0.85 -16.09
N LEU A 42 -7.86 0.33 -16.64
CA LEU A 42 -8.08 1.61 -15.99
C LEU A 42 -9.03 2.44 -16.83
N THR A 43 -9.90 3.21 -16.20
CA THR A 43 -10.89 4.04 -16.88
C THR A 43 -10.95 5.43 -16.23
N THR A 44 -11.49 6.40 -16.96
CA THR A 44 -11.88 7.72 -16.41
C THR A 44 -13.36 7.79 -16.04
N GLU A 45 -14.07 6.68 -16.09
CA GLU A 45 -15.50 6.62 -15.78
C GLU A 45 -15.82 5.32 -15.06
N PRO A 46 -16.75 5.32 -14.09
CA PRO A 46 -17.17 4.09 -13.44
C PRO A 46 -17.78 3.13 -14.47
N ALA A 47 -17.49 1.85 -14.30
CA ALA A 47 -18.07 0.75 -15.07
C ALA A 47 -18.60 -0.31 -14.10
N ARG A 48 -19.71 -0.97 -14.47
CA ARG A 48 -20.39 -1.95 -13.63
C ARG A 48 -19.84 -3.35 -13.76
N THR A 49 -19.19 -3.65 -14.89
CA THR A 49 -18.57 -4.93 -15.18
C THR A 49 -17.19 -4.72 -15.78
N PHE A 50 -16.35 -5.74 -15.70
CA PHE A 50 -15.04 -5.71 -16.34
C PHE A 50 -15.14 -5.53 -17.86
N ASP A 51 -16.08 -6.18 -18.54
CA ASP A 51 -16.22 -6.05 -20.00
C ASP A 51 -16.63 -4.63 -20.43
N GLU A 52 -17.47 -3.95 -19.63
CA GLU A 52 -17.77 -2.53 -19.83
C GLU A 52 -16.52 -1.67 -19.63
N ALA A 53 -15.70 -1.98 -18.62
CA ALA A 53 -14.47 -1.26 -18.34
C ALA A 53 -13.45 -1.41 -19.49
N VAL A 54 -13.34 -2.60 -20.10
CA VAL A 54 -12.47 -2.85 -21.25
C VAL A 54 -12.84 -1.94 -22.43
N ALA A 55 -14.14 -1.74 -22.69
CA ALA A 55 -14.60 -0.85 -23.76
C ALA A 55 -14.28 0.64 -23.50
N LYS A 56 -13.98 1.00 -22.25
CA LYS A 56 -13.69 2.37 -21.78
C LYS A 56 -12.23 2.55 -21.35
N ALA A 57 -11.38 1.57 -21.63
CA ALA A 57 -10.01 1.56 -21.11
C ALA A 57 -9.21 2.80 -21.59
N VAL A 58 -8.45 3.38 -20.67
CA VAL A 58 -7.55 4.51 -20.93
C VAL A 58 -6.11 4.12 -20.61
N HIS A 59 -5.18 4.75 -21.32
CA HIS A 59 -3.74 4.63 -21.10
C HIS A 59 -3.08 5.96 -20.73
N GLU A 60 -3.85 7.04 -20.72
CA GLU A 60 -3.40 8.38 -20.37
C GLU A 60 -4.49 9.15 -19.64
N VAL A 61 -4.10 9.95 -18.66
CA VAL A 61 -4.96 10.93 -17.97
C VAL A 61 -4.26 12.26 -17.78
N LYS A 62 -5.04 13.33 -17.77
CA LYS A 62 -4.63 14.69 -17.43
C LYS A 62 -4.90 15.00 -15.96
N ASP A 63 -4.41 16.14 -15.50
CA ASP A 63 -4.63 16.62 -14.13
C ASP A 63 -6.11 16.69 -13.76
N GLY A 64 -6.46 16.05 -12.64
CA GLY A 64 -7.79 16.02 -12.07
C GLY A 64 -8.81 15.16 -12.83
N GLN A 65 -8.41 14.40 -13.85
CA GLN A 65 -9.30 13.37 -14.37
C GLN A 65 -9.47 12.25 -13.33
N PRO A 66 -10.67 11.69 -13.18
CA PRO A 66 -10.87 10.55 -12.33
C PRO A 66 -10.13 9.32 -12.89
N VAL A 67 -9.82 8.37 -12.01
CA VAL A 67 -9.16 7.10 -12.34
C VAL A 67 -9.86 6.00 -11.56
N TYR A 68 -10.34 4.98 -12.28
CA TYR A 68 -10.92 3.78 -11.70
C TYR A 68 -10.12 2.56 -12.15
N LEU A 69 -9.87 1.66 -11.21
CA LEU A 69 -9.26 0.37 -11.45
C LEU A 69 -10.34 -0.69 -11.54
N HIS A 70 -10.22 -1.54 -12.56
CA HIS A 70 -11.07 -2.71 -12.75
C HIS A 70 -10.17 -3.94 -12.90
N LEU A 71 -10.32 -4.91 -12.01
CA LEU A 71 -9.59 -6.17 -12.01
C LEU A 71 -10.59 -7.31 -12.21
N ARG A 72 -10.25 -8.29 -13.04
CA ARG A 72 -10.95 -9.57 -13.16
C ARG A 72 -9.95 -10.72 -12.99
N VAL A 73 -10.29 -11.66 -12.13
CA VAL A 73 -9.49 -12.86 -11.83
C VAL A 73 -10.28 -14.12 -12.17
N PRO A 74 -9.65 -15.28 -12.40
CA PRO A 74 -10.34 -16.50 -12.81
C PRO A 74 -11.07 -17.21 -11.67
N ARG A 75 -10.76 -16.88 -10.40
CA ARG A 75 -11.37 -17.48 -9.21
C ARG A 75 -11.88 -16.38 -8.27
N PRO A 76 -12.76 -16.71 -7.29
CA PRO A 76 -13.17 -15.74 -6.28
C PRO A 76 -11.99 -15.07 -5.57
N LEU A 77 -12.13 -13.78 -5.25
CA LEU A 77 -11.08 -12.96 -4.64
C LEU A 77 -10.60 -13.52 -3.29
N SER A 78 -11.45 -14.25 -2.57
CA SER A 78 -11.10 -14.99 -1.36
C SER A 78 -9.94 -15.98 -1.53
N ASN A 79 -9.63 -16.41 -2.75
CA ASN A 79 -8.50 -17.31 -3.03
C ASN A 79 -7.15 -16.58 -3.11
N TYR A 80 -7.16 -15.25 -3.14
CA TYR A 80 -5.96 -14.44 -3.34
C TYR A 80 -5.66 -13.53 -2.15
N VAL A 81 -6.63 -13.25 -1.29
CA VAL A 81 -6.41 -12.39 -0.12
C VAL A 81 -5.36 -12.97 0.81
N TYR A 82 -4.50 -12.10 1.29
CA TYR A 82 -3.65 -12.42 2.43
C TYR A 82 -4.43 -12.12 3.72
N ASN A 83 -4.36 -13.05 4.67
CA ASN A 83 -4.92 -12.84 5.99
C ASN A 83 -3.79 -12.47 6.96
N TRP A 84 -3.74 -11.19 7.35
CA TRP A 84 -2.78 -10.74 8.35
C TRP A 84 -3.36 -10.94 9.77
N ARG A 85 -2.77 -11.88 10.53
CA ARG A 85 -3.05 -12.14 11.95
C ARG A 85 -4.55 -12.33 12.29
N ASP A 86 -5.31 -12.96 11.41
CA ASP A 86 -6.73 -13.30 11.58
C ASP A 86 -7.71 -12.10 11.57
N VAL A 87 -7.27 -10.89 11.20
CA VAL A 87 -8.13 -9.69 11.34
C VAL A 87 -8.50 -9.03 10.01
N HIS A 88 -7.71 -9.17 8.95
CA HIS A 88 -7.95 -8.47 7.68
C HIS A 88 -7.64 -9.36 6.46
N ASN A 89 -8.65 -9.58 5.61
CA ASN A 89 -8.49 -10.18 4.29
C ASN A 89 -8.18 -9.06 3.29
N SER A 90 -6.91 -8.95 2.89
CA SER A 90 -6.46 -7.84 2.06
C SER A 90 -5.68 -8.30 0.82
N LEU A 91 -5.86 -7.55 -0.26
CA LEU A 91 -4.90 -7.47 -1.36
C LEU A 91 -4.00 -6.26 -1.16
N GLN A 92 -2.95 -6.13 -1.96
CA GLN A 92 -2.13 -4.93 -2.01
C GLN A 92 -2.28 -4.28 -3.37
N ILE A 93 -2.43 -2.95 -3.39
CA ILE A 93 -2.26 -2.14 -4.61
C ILE A 93 -1.00 -1.30 -4.49
N GLU A 94 -0.27 -1.18 -5.59
CA GLU A 94 0.95 -0.38 -5.68
C GLU A 94 0.96 0.42 -6.99
N VAL A 95 1.66 1.55 -6.98
CA VAL A 95 1.99 2.35 -8.16
C VAL A 95 3.51 2.42 -8.27
N GLY A 96 4.06 2.20 -9.45
CA GLY A 96 5.50 2.29 -9.73
C GLY A 96 5.78 2.77 -11.15
N SER A 97 7.05 2.81 -11.52
CA SER A 97 7.48 3.11 -12.89
C SER A 97 7.09 1.99 -13.85
N GLU A 98 6.68 2.36 -15.07
CA GLU A 98 6.44 1.42 -16.15
C GLU A 98 7.67 0.54 -16.47
N GLY A 99 7.46 -0.76 -16.62
CA GLY A 99 8.49 -1.75 -16.97
C GLY A 99 9.41 -2.17 -15.82
N ASN A 100 9.27 -1.64 -14.61
CA ASN A 100 10.13 -1.97 -13.47
C ASN A 100 9.31 -2.44 -12.25
N LEU A 101 9.06 -3.74 -12.19
CA LEU A 101 8.29 -4.39 -11.12
C LEU A 101 8.94 -4.29 -9.73
N ARG A 102 10.23 -3.94 -9.64
CA ARG A 102 10.94 -3.81 -8.35
C ARG A 102 10.78 -2.43 -7.73
N GLU A 103 10.44 -1.43 -8.53
CA GLU A 103 10.24 -0.05 -8.08
C GLU A 103 8.75 0.19 -7.83
N HIS A 104 8.45 0.70 -6.65
CA HIS A 104 7.13 1.24 -6.31
C HIS A 104 7.32 2.60 -5.62
N TYR A 105 6.41 3.51 -5.90
CA TYR A 105 6.35 4.86 -5.33
C TYR A 105 5.43 4.91 -4.12
N SER A 106 4.30 4.21 -4.16
CA SER A 106 3.34 4.07 -3.04
C SER A 106 2.62 2.73 -3.13
N GLY A 107 2.13 2.25 -1.99
CA GLY A 107 1.29 1.06 -1.89
C GLY A 107 0.39 1.08 -0.66
N THR A 108 -0.83 0.58 -0.81
CA THR A 108 -1.82 0.45 0.27
C THR A 108 -2.52 -0.89 0.24
N PRO A 109 -2.95 -1.42 1.41
CA PRO A 109 -3.81 -2.58 1.44
C PRO A 109 -5.20 -2.23 0.88
N ILE A 110 -5.80 -3.18 0.17
CA ILE A 110 -7.21 -3.18 -0.23
C ILE A 110 -7.92 -4.17 0.68
N GLU A 111 -8.75 -3.67 1.60
CA GLU A 111 -9.66 -4.52 2.35
C GLU A 111 -10.86 -4.86 1.47
N LEU A 112 -11.18 -6.15 1.38
CA LEU A 112 -12.34 -6.62 0.63
C LEU A 112 -13.54 -6.81 1.53
N THR A 113 -14.71 -6.43 1.05
CA THR A 113 -15.99 -6.78 1.67
C THR A 113 -16.31 -8.26 1.48
N ASP A 114 -17.23 -8.79 2.30
CA ASP A 114 -17.71 -10.17 2.15
C ASP A 114 -18.32 -10.48 0.78
N GLU A 115 -18.90 -9.47 0.13
CA GLU A 115 -19.44 -9.58 -1.23
C GLU A 115 -18.33 -9.65 -2.27
N GLU A 116 -17.35 -8.75 -2.18
CA GLU A 116 -16.20 -8.73 -3.08
C GLU A 116 -15.38 -10.02 -2.97
N MET A 117 -15.18 -10.54 -1.74
CA MET A 117 -14.46 -11.80 -1.54
C MET A 117 -15.08 -12.99 -2.30
N LYS A 118 -16.40 -13.00 -2.50
CA LYS A 118 -17.11 -14.06 -3.24
C LYS A 118 -17.06 -13.85 -4.76
N GLY A 119 -16.86 -12.61 -5.20
CA GLY A 119 -16.78 -12.23 -6.60
C GLY A 119 -15.41 -12.49 -7.21
N SER A 120 -15.35 -12.41 -8.53
CA SER A 120 -14.11 -12.50 -9.33
C SER A 120 -13.71 -11.17 -9.96
N GLU A 121 -14.41 -10.09 -9.61
CA GLU A 121 -14.15 -8.73 -10.11
C GLU A 121 -14.00 -7.77 -8.94
N LEU A 122 -13.11 -6.79 -9.12
CA LEU A 122 -12.85 -5.72 -8.14
C LEU A 122 -12.82 -4.38 -8.85
N HIS A 123 -13.53 -3.40 -8.28
CA HIS A 123 -13.61 -2.04 -8.80
C HIS A 123 -13.18 -1.05 -7.72
N ILE A 124 -12.24 -0.17 -8.05
CA ILE A 124 -11.64 0.75 -7.08
C ILE A 124 -11.55 2.16 -7.66
N PRO A 125 -12.15 3.19 -7.04
CA PRO A 125 -11.84 4.57 -7.36
C PRO A 125 -10.46 4.94 -6.81
N LEU A 126 -9.52 5.27 -7.69
CA LEU A 126 -8.17 5.75 -7.36
C LEU A 126 -8.08 7.29 -7.39
N ALA A 127 -8.90 7.94 -8.21
CA ALA A 127 -9.13 9.38 -8.21
C ALA A 127 -10.59 9.72 -8.55
N PRO A 128 -11.28 10.57 -7.75
CA PRO A 128 -10.87 10.97 -6.40
C PRO A 128 -10.79 9.73 -5.48
N ALA A 129 -9.84 9.72 -4.55
CA ALA A 129 -9.74 8.65 -3.57
C ALA A 129 -10.97 8.69 -2.64
N VAL A 130 -11.69 7.57 -2.53
CA VAL A 130 -12.87 7.44 -1.67
C VAL A 130 -12.59 6.43 -0.57
N PRO A 131 -13.00 6.68 0.68
CA PRO A 131 -12.90 5.68 1.75
C PRO A 131 -13.64 4.37 1.40
N ARG A 132 -13.03 3.23 1.70
CA ARG A 132 -13.62 1.89 1.52
C ARG A 132 -13.40 1.04 2.76
N GLY A 133 -14.34 1.15 3.71
CA GLY A 133 -14.19 0.51 5.02
C GLY A 133 -13.06 1.17 5.81
N LYS A 134 -12.12 0.36 6.34
CA LYS A 134 -10.91 0.89 7.00
C LYS A 134 -9.74 1.06 6.02
N SER A 135 -9.91 0.61 4.77
CA SER A 135 -8.92 0.81 3.71
C SER A 135 -9.17 2.11 2.93
N TYR A 136 -8.09 2.71 2.47
CA TYR A 136 -8.13 3.93 1.68
C TYR A 136 -7.23 3.78 0.46
N GLN A 137 -7.74 4.18 -0.71
CA GLN A 137 -7.07 3.93 -1.99
C GLN A 137 -6.59 5.25 -2.61
N SER A 138 -5.61 5.88 -1.94
CA SER A 138 -5.01 7.15 -2.38
C SER A 138 -3.73 6.98 -3.20
N VAL A 139 -3.31 5.75 -3.51
CA VAL A 139 -1.99 5.48 -4.13
C VAL A 139 -1.75 6.29 -5.40
N TRP A 140 -2.78 6.50 -6.23
CA TRP A 140 -2.66 7.30 -7.44
C TRP A 140 -2.50 8.80 -7.15
N THR A 141 -3.39 9.36 -6.32
CA THR A 141 -3.35 10.79 -5.97
C THR A 141 -2.14 11.15 -5.12
N GLU A 142 -1.61 10.21 -4.33
CA GLU A 142 -0.37 10.36 -3.58
C GLU A 142 0.83 10.47 -4.51
N VAL A 143 0.97 9.55 -5.47
CA VAL A 143 2.09 9.53 -6.41
C VAL A 143 2.03 10.72 -7.37
N VAL A 144 0.90 10.91 -8.06
CA VAL A 144 0.79 11.99 -9.05
C VAL A 144 0.65 13.34 -8.34
N GLY A 145 -0.23 13.49 -7.35
CA GLY A 145 -0.44 14.76 -6.64
C GLY A 145 0.75 15.20 -5.76
N GLY A 146 1.55 14.25 -5.28
CA GLY A 146 2.82 14.49 -4.59
C GLY A 146 4.01 14.76 -5.51
N GLY A 147 3.85 14.53 -6.81
CA GLY A 147 4.87 14.70 -7.83
C GLY A 147 5.09 16.15 -8.29
N ARG A 148 5.85 16.27 -9.38
CA ARG A 148 6.10 17.53 -10.10
C ARG A 148 5.34 17.52 -11.44
N PRO A 149 4.95 18.69 -11.97
CA PRO A 149 4.37 18.78 -13.31
C PRO A 149 5.28 18.11 -14.34
N GLY A 150 4.67 17.39 -15.29
CA GLY A 150 5.37 16.64 -16.32
C GLY A 150 4.54 15.45 -16.82
N THR A 151 5.18 14.60 -17.62
CA THR A 151 4.59 13.34 -18.09
C THR A 151 5.20 12.19 -17.31
N TRP A 152 4.36 11.41 -16.64
CA TRP A 152 4.77 10.30 -15.79
C TRP A 152 4.24 9.00 -16.38
N HIS A 153 5.12 8.05 -16.66
CA HIS A 153 4.77 6.72 -17.16
C HIS A 153 4.73 5.73 -15.99
N ASN A 154 3.53 5.33 -15.59
CA ASN A 154 3.31 4.55 -14.39
C ASN A 154 2.75 3.17 -14.72
N GLU A 155 2.97 2.25 -13.79
CA GLU A 155 2.23 1.00 -13.67
C GLU A 155 1.47 0.98 -12.36
N ILE A 156 0.21 0.60 -12.44
CA ILE A 156 -0.60 0.25 -11.30
C ILE A 156 -0.62 -1.28 -11.22
N ARG A 157 -0.43 -1.81 -10.02
CA ARG A 157 -0.26 -3.24 -9.78
C ARG A 157 -1.15 -3.66 -8.63
N VAL A 158 -1.85 -4.77 -8.79
CA VAL A 158 -2.54 -5.46 -7.69
C VAL A 158 -1.85 -6.79 -7.47
N LEU A 159 -1.50 -7.07 -6.22
CA LEU A 159 -0.74 -8.26 -5.84
C LEU A 159 -1.22 -8.83 -4.50
N THR A 160 -0.80 -10.05 -4.25
CA THR A 160 -0.90 -10.70 -2.95
C THR A 160 0.49 -11.04 -2.44
N TYR A 161 0.65 -11.05 -1.12
CA TYR A 161 1.87 -11.47 -0.45
C TYR A 161 1.72 -12.95 -0.04
N PRO A 162 2.39 -13.88 -0.74
CA PRO A 162 2.34 -15.28 -0.36
C PRO A 162 3.27 -15.51 0.84
N ASP A 163 2.74 -15.35 2.06
CA ASP A 163 3.42 -15.73 3.31
C ASP A 163 4.66 -14.88 3.66
N VAL A 164 4.73 -14.36 4.89
CA VAL A 164 5.85 -13.52 5.38
C VAL A 164 7.22 -14.20 5.33
N ASN A 165 7.22 -15.52 5.09
CA ASN A 165 8.41 -16.35 4.96
C ASN A 165 8.95 -16.47 3.51
N ARG A 166 8.33 -15.82 2.51
CA ARG A 166 8.78 -15.81 1.10
C ARG A 166 8.85 -14.38 0.56
N LEU A 167 9.75 -13.58 1.13
CA LEU A 167 9.91 -12.15 0.84
C LEU A 167 10.43 -11.79 -0.58
N ASP A 168 10.65 -12.74 -1.49
CA ASP A 168 11.43 -12.43 -2.69
C ASP A 168 10.63 -12.37 -4.00
N VAL A 169 9.35 -12.77 -4.04
CA VAL A 169 8.53 -12.66 -5.26
C VAL A 169 7.05 -12.34 -4.94
N PRO A 170 6.59 -11.09 -5.10
CA PRO A 170 5.16 -10.78 -5.05
C PRO A 170 4.39 -11.54 -6.14
N PHE A 171 3.21 -12.06 -5.78
CA PHE A 171 2.31 -12.68 -6.76
C PHE A 171 1.37 -11.62 -7.30
N TYR A 172 1.63 -11.15 -8.52
CA TYR A 172 0.82 -10.12 -9.15
C TYR A 172 -0.48 -10.72 -9.70
N LEU A 173 -1.60 -10.16 -9.29
CA LEU A 173 -2.92 -10.49 -9.82
C LEU A 173 -3.20 -9.70 -11.10
N GLY A 174 -2.74 -8.45 -11.20
CA GLY A 174 -2.95 -7.63 -12.37
C GLY A 174 -2.00 -6.44 -12.44
N VAL A 175 -1.72 -5.99 -13.66
CA VAL A 175 -0.94 -4.79 -13.97
C VAL A 175 -1.63 -4.02 -15.08
N ALA A 176 -1.60 -2.68 -14.99
CA ALA A 176 -2.10 -1.79 -16.01
C ALA A 176 -1.19 -0.55 -16.07
N THR A 177 -0.86 -0.12 -17.27
CA THR A 177 -0.04 1.08 -17.49
C THR A 177 -0.94 2.31 -17.57
N LEU A 178 -0.48 3.43 -17.00
CA LEU A 178 -1.18 4.70 -17.06
C LEU A 178 -0.19 5.86 -17.11
N THR A 179 -0.25 6.62 -18.18
CA THR A 179 0.50 7.86 -18.33
C THR A 179 -0.28 9.00 -17.65
N ALA A 180 0.33 9.70 -16.70
CA ALA A 180 -0.19 10.95 -16.19
C ALA A 180 0.49 12.11 -16.92
N ASP A 181 -0.23 12.76 -17.85
CA ASP A 181 0.24 13.99 -18.48
C ASP A 181 -0.28 15.21 -17.71
N VAL A 182 0.53 15.62 -16.73
CA VAL A 182 0.28 16.75 -15.82
C VAL A 182 1.27 17.90 -16.09
N GLY A 183 1.78 18.00 -17.32
CA GLY A 183 2.72 19.06 -17.72
C GLY A 183 2.13 20.47 -17.64
N ALA A 184 0.83 20.62 -17.89
CA ALA A 184 0.12 21.89 -17.84
C ALA A 184 -0.28 22.34 -16.42
N GLY A 185 -0.13 21.46 -15.41
CA GLY A 185 -0.56 21.71 -14.03
C GLY A 185 -0.83 20.39 -13.30
N ILE A 186 -0.74 20.41 -11.97
CA ILE A 186 -0.89 19.23 -11.09
C ILE A 186 -1.77 19.52 -9.87
N ASP A 187 -2.35 20.72 -9.83
CA ASP A 187 -3.00 21.25 -8.64
C ASP A 187 -4.32 20.55 -8.36
N LYS A 188 -4.98 19.97 -9.38
CA LYS A 188 -6.24 19.25 -9.15
C LYS A 188 -6.00 17.92 -8.45
N TYR A 189 -5.05 17.11 -8.91
CA TYR A 189 -4.68 15.88 -8.20
C TYR A 189 -4.11 16.18 -6.80
N ARG A 190 -3.30 17.23 -6.65
CA ARG A 190 -2.83 17.68 -5.34
C ARG A 190 -3.97 18.10 -4.41
N SER A 191 -4.97 18.80 -4.95
CA SER A 191 -6.17 19.18 -4.20
C SER A 191 -6.99 17.96 -3.79
N MET A 192 -7.13 16.96 -4.67
CA MET A 192 -7.79 15.69 -4.33
C MET A 192 -7.05 14.96 -3.21
N GLN A 193 -5.72 14.88 -3.27
CA GLN A 193 -4.92 14.28 -2.21
C GLN A 193 -5.07 15.04 -0.89
N THR A 194 -5.08 16.37 -0.94
CA THR A 194 -5.28 17.20 0.25
C THR A 194 -6.67 16.98 0.85
N ALA A 195 -7.71 16.95 0.01
CA ALA A 195 -9.07 16.67 0.44
C ALA A 195 -9.19 15.27 1.08
N PHE A 196 -8.57 14.27 0.48
CA PHE A 196 -8.50 12.92 1.01
C PHE A 196 -7.79 12.87 2.38
N LEU A 197 -6.63 13.51 2.52
CA LEU A 197 -5.91 13.57 3.80
C LEU A 197 -6.72 14.28 4.88
N ASN A 198 -7.40 15.37 4.53
CA ASN A 198 -8.29 16.08 5.44
C ASN A 198 -9.46 15.20 5.87
N GLN A 199 -10.06 14.44 4.96
CA GLN A 199 -11.12 13.48 5.28
C GLN A 199 -10.61 12.37 6.20
N ARG A 200 -9.40 11.83 5.94
CA ARG A 200 -8.79 10.81 6.79
C ARG A 200 -8.54 11.31 8.21
N VAL A 201 -8.06 12.55 8.36
CA VAL A 201 -7.84 13.18 9.67
C VAL A 201 -9.17 13.47 10.38
N ALA A 202 -10.18 13.92 9.63
CA ALA A 202 -11.50 14.20 10.18
C ALA A 202 -12.27 12.95 10.59
N GLY A 203 -11.98 11.78 9.99
CA GLY A 203 -12.78 10.56 10.12
C GLY A 203 -14.03 10.59 9.23
N ASP A 204 -14.65 9.43 8.97
CA ASP A 204 -15.93 9.38 8.24
C ASP A 204 -17.03 10.00 9.12
N PRO A 205 -17.78 11.03 8.66
CA PRO A 205 -18.89 11.63 9.40
C PRO A 205 -19.94 10.63 9.92
N ASN A 206 -20.12 9.51 9.21
CA ASN A 206 -21.05 8.43 9.59
C ASN A 206 -20.48 7.52 10.69
N THR A 207 -19.14 7.48 10.85
CA THR A 207 -18.44 6.81 11.96
C THR A 207 -17.93 7.78 13.03
N ASN A 208 -18.01 9.09 12.79
CA ASN A 208 -17.76 10.19 13.74
C ASN A 208 -18.93 10.39 14.72
N GLN A 209 -19.79 9.40 14.85
CA GLN A 209 -20.46 9.21 16.12
C GLN A 209 -19.35 8.91 17.13
N ILE A 210 -19.45 9.44 18.36
CA ILE A 210 -18.62 8.94 19.47
C ILE A 210 -18.65 7.42 19.33
N PRO A 211 -17.49 6.75 19.11
CA PRO A 211 -17.49 5.31 18.88
C PRO A 211 -18.42 4.70 19.92
N ALA A 212 -19.30 3.78 19.49
CA ALA A 212 -20.01 2.95 20.46
C ALA A 212 -18.97 2.47 21.47
N LYS A 213 -19.34 2.19 22.72
CA LYS A 213 -18.42 1.68 23.74
C LYS A 213 -17.94 0.28 23.31
N VAL A 214 -17.17 0.19 22.22
CA VAL A 214 -16.61 -1.02 21.67
C VAL A 214 -15.67 -1.46 22.76
N GLY A 215 -15.90 -2.68 23.23
CA GLY A 215 -15.18 -3.25 24.35
C GLY A 215 -13.71 -2.90 24.22
N ARG A 216 -13.17 -2.30 25.29
CA ARG A 216 -11.79 -1.80 25.39
C ARG A 216 -10.88 -2.61 24.45
N ALA A 217 -10.15 -1.91 23.58
CA ALA A 217 -8.97 -2.50 22.95
C ALA A 217 -8.18 -3.28 24.01
N ASP A 218 -7.52 -4.37 23.61
CA ASP A 218 -6.97 -5.40 24.50
C ASP A 218 -6.49 -4.85 25.86
N ALA A 219 -6.70 -5.61 26.94
CA ALA A 219 -6.46 -5.14 28.30
C ALA A 219 -5.03 -4.56 28.51
N GLY A 220 -4.04 -5.01 27.73
CA GLY A 220 -2.68 -4.50 27.74
C GLY A 220 -2.54 -3.11 27.12
N LEU A 221 -3.19 -2.86 25.97
CA LEU A 221 -3.22 -1.53 25.35
C LEU A 221 -3.95 -0.53 26.24
N ALA A 222 -5.08 -0.91 26.83
CA ALA A 222 -5.81 -0.07 27.77
C ALA A 222 -4.95 0.32 28.99
N ALA A 223 -4.20 -0.63 29.56
CA ALA A 223 -3.29 -0.35 30.68
C ALA A 223 -2.12 0.57 30.28
N THR A 224 -1.60 0.41 29.07
CA THR A 224 -0.51 1.23 28.54
C THR A 224 -0.95 2.68 28.34
N ILE A 225 -2.11 2.89 27.73
CA ILE A 225 -2.71 4.22 27.51
C ILE A 225 -3.01 4.88 28.86
N GLN A 226 -3.58 4.14 29.82
CA GLN A 226 -3.84 4.65 31.17
C GLN A 226 -2.55 5.11 31.86
N LYS A 227 -1.47 4.33 31.75
CA LYS A 227 -0.17 4.66 32.35
C LYS A 227 0.42 5.92 31.72
N GLN A 228 0.35 6.05 30.39
CA GLN A 228 0.86 7.21 29.68
C GLN A 228 0.07 8.48 30.01
N ALA A 229 -1.27 8.41 30.06
CA ALA A 229 -2.11 9.55 30.45
C ALA A 229 -1.82 10.01 31.88
N ALA A 230 -1.64 9.07 32.82
CA ALA A 230 -1.25 9.40 34.18
C ALA A 230 0.13 10.08 34.24
N SER A 231 1.13 9.59 33.49
CA SER A 231 2.47 10.17 33.51
C SER A 231 2.59 11.50 32.77
N ALA A 232 1.87 11.68 31.66
CA ALA A 232 2.00 12.86 30.81
C ALA A 232 1.05 14.00 31.22
N LEU A 233 -0.16 13.67 31.69
CA LEU A 233 -1.23 14.63 31.95
C LEU A 233 -1.64 14.70 33.43
N GLY A 234 -1.14 13.80 34.29
CA GLY A 234 -1.63 13.67 35.66
C GLY A 234 -3.12 13.30 35.73
N ALA A 235 -3.64 12.68 34.67
CA ALA A 235 -5.06 12.46 34.47
C ALA A 235 -5.45 10.99 34.64
N LYS A 236 -6.68 10.75 35.11
CA LYS A 236 -7.31 9.44 35.06
C LYS A 236 -8.29 9.41 33.90
N LEU A 237 -8.07 8.50 32.95
CA LEU A 237 -9.03 8.24 31.88
C LEU A 237 -10.25 7.51 32.43
N ASP A 238 -11.44 8.02 32.12
CA ASP A 238 -12.74 7.41 32.45
C ASP A 238 -13.24 6.53 31.29
N ALA A 239 -12.98 6.96 30.06
CA ALA A 239 -13.31 6.24 28.84
C ALA A 239 -12.28 6.53 27.76
N VAL A 240 -12.04 5.55 26.89
CA VAL A 240 -11.19 5.68 25.71
C VAL A 240 -11.98 5.15 24.52
N TYR A 241 -12.05 5.96 23.48
CA TYR A 241 -12.78 5.74 22.25
C TYR A 241 -11.78 5.65 21.11
N PHE A 242 -11.68 4.49 20.48
CA PHE A 242 -10.75 4.25 19.40
C PHE A 242 -11.37 4.66 18.07
N THR A 243 -10.65 5.49 17.32
CA THR A 243 -11.05 5.98 15.99
C THR A 243 -10.28 5.29 14.87
N ASP A 244 -9.05 4.87 15.15
CA ASP A 244 -8.23 4.04 14.27
C ASP A 244 -7.25 3.22 15.13
N ASP A 245 -6.98 1.99 14.73
CA ASP A 245 -6.07 1.07 15.41
C ASP A 245 -5.38 0.20 14.37
N GLY A 246 -4.19 0.63 13.95
CA GLY A 246 -3.44 0.01 12.88
C GLY A 246 -2.08 -0.48 13.34
N TRP A 247 -1.65 -1.61 12.77
CA TRP A 247 -0.25 -2.00 12.77
C TRP A 247 0.42 -1.37 11.56
N TYR A 248 1.56 -0.73 11.81
CA TYR A 248 2.34 -0.05 10.80
C TYR A 248 3.74 -0.63 10.78
N ASP A 249 4.26 -0.82 9.59
CA ASP A 249 5.62 -1.30 9.40
C ASP A 249 6.48 -0.14 8.93
N HIS A 250 7.51 0.20 9.72
CA HIS A 250 8.55 1.11 9.26
C HIS A 250 9.81 0.29 8.95
N LYS A 251 10.16 0.22 7.67
CA LYS A 251 11.46 -0.33 7.26
C LYS A 251 12.49 0.79 7.29
N ASN A 252 13.50 0.67 8.15
CA ASN A 252 14.67 1.55 8.15
C ASN A 252 15.94 0.74 7.86
N ALA A 253 17.09 1.42 7.77
CA ALA A 253 18.39 0.82 7.45
C ALA A 253 18.88 -0.26 8.45
N ILE A 254 18.20 -0.41 9.59
CA ILE A 254 18.57 -1.29 10.70
C ILE A 254 17.57 -2.46 10.87
N GLY A 255 16.48 -2.49 10.10
CA GLY A 255 15.48 -3.55 10.14
C GLY A 255 14.05 -3.04 9.90
N GLN A 256 13.12 -3.98 9.87
CA GLN A 256 11.68 -3.70 9.93
C GLN A 256 11.30 -3.53 11.39
N VAL A 257 10.84 -2.33 11.76
CA VAL A 257 10.26 -2.07 13.06
C VAL A 257 8.75 -2.01 12.86
N GLU A 258 8.06 -3.05 13.35
CA GLU A 258 6.61 -3.03 13.47
C GLU A 258 6.24 -2.12 14.65
N TYR A 259 5.34 -1.18 14.44
CA TYR A 259 4.78 -0.35 15.49
C TYR A 259 3.26 -0.25 15.33
N ARG A 260 2.52 -0.47 16.40
CA ARG A 260 1.08 -0.22 16.44
C ARG A 260 0.87 1.28 16.67
N ARG A 261 0.13 1.94 15.79
CA ARG A 261 -0.33 3.31 16.00
C ARG A 261 -1.84 3.29 16.12
N THR A 262 -2.31 3.87 17.21
CA THR A 262 -3.71 3.91 17.55
C THR A 262 -4.11 5.37 17.73
N PHE A 263 -5.20 5.77 17.08
CA PHE A 263 -5.83 7.07 17.29
C PHE A 263 -7.05 6.89 18.19
N ALA A 264 -7.06 7.61 19.30
CA ALA A 264 -8.15 7.54 20.26
C ALA A 264 -8.50 8.93 20.81
N ALA A 265 -9.78 9.13 21.09
CA ALA A 265 -10.26 10.18 21.97
C ALA A 265 -10.46 9.59 23.36
N ALA A 266 -10.12 10.33 24.41
CA ALA A 266 -10.32 9.88 25.79
C ALA A 266 -11.07 10.94 26.58
N LEU A 267 -12.00 10.47 27.41
CA LEU A 267 -12.64 11.25 28.43
C LEU A 267 -11.82 11.09 29.71
N TYR A 268 -11.37 12.18 30.31
CA TYR A 268 -10.49 12.11 31.46
C TYR A 268 -10.86 13.11 32.55
N ARG A 269 -10.48 12.77 33.79
CA ARG A 269 -10.59 13.68 34.92
C ARG A 269 -9.24 14.21 35.36
N GLN A 270 -9.24 15.51 35.63
CA GLN A 270 -8.16 16.22 36.30
C GLN A 270 -8.79 17.18 37.32
N ASN A 271 -8.43 17.04 38.60
CA ASN A 271 -8.94 17.88 39.68
C ASN A 271 -10.48 18.01 39.69
N ASP A 272 -11.19 16.88 39.62
CA ASP A 272 -12.65 16.76 39.60
C ASP A 272 -13.38 17.43 38.42
N ARG A 273 -12.65 17.82 37.37
CA ARG A 273 -13.22 18.30 36.10
C ARG A 273 -13.07 17.25 35.01
N CYS A 274 -14.12 17.05 34.23
CA CYS A 274 -14.12 16.17 33.06
C CYS A 274 -13.71 16.96 31.81
N PHE A 275 -12.85 16.35 31.00
CA PHE A 275 -12.36 16.83 29.72
C PHE A 275 -12.53 15.74 28.66
#